data_AF-A0A7C1ICY3-F1
#
_entry.id   AF-A0A7C1ICY3-F1
#
_cell.length_a   1.000
_cell.length_b   1.000
_cell.length_c   1.000
_cell.angle_alpha   90.00
_cell.angle_beta   90.00
_cell.angle_gamma   90.00
#
_symmetry.space_group_name_H-M   'P 1'
#
loop_
_entity.id
_entity.type
_entity.pdbx_description
1 polymer ?
#
loop_
_entity_poly.entity_id
_entity_poly.type
_entity_poly.pdbx_seq_one_letter_code
_entity_poly.pdbx_strand_id
1 'polypeptide(L)'
;MKCIIITIGDEILAGKTVDSNSTWLSKELGSMGIGTSMAFTVPDEIEIIATTIEKSLSSADFVITTGGLGPTDDDMTREAIAKALDVELQFDDHYFAKIKDIFAERGIPMPENVRREAYVPEGARVLENGVGVAPGLLLEREGKYFIALPGVPPEMKDIFANQLRPMLSSMDGIEIRRVETFYTAGIPESARCSISFLRP
;
A
#
# COMPACT_ATOMS: atom_id res chain seq x y z
N MET A 1 -5.14 7.82 -14.73
CA MET A 1 -5.31 6.55 -14.00
C MET A 1 -5.96 6.79 -12.65
N LYS A 2 -6.75 5.83 -12.15
CA LYS A 2 -7.45 5.86 -10.86
C LYS A 2 -6.84 4.85 -9.89
N CYS A 3 -6.67 5.26 -8.64
CA CYS A 3 -6.22 4.40 -7.55
C CYS A 3 -7.29 4.27 -6.47
N ILE A 4 -7.46 3.07 -5.93
CA ILE A 4 -8.21 2.84 -4.70
C ILE A 4 -7.23 2.41 -3.62
N ILE A 5 -7.39 2.96 -2.41
CA ILE A 5 -6.60 2.57 -1.24
C ILE A 5 -7.49 1.79 -0.28
N ILE A 6 -6.97 0.70 0.28
CA ILE A 6 -7.64 -0.13 1.28
C ILE A 6 -6.73 -0.22 2.49
N THR A 7 -7.12 0.39 3.60
CA THR A 7 -6.43 0.26 4.88
C THR A 7 -7.03 -0.93 5.63
N ILE A 8 -6.20 -1.88 6.05
CA ILE A 8 -6.60 -3.09 6.76
C ILE A 8 -6.07 -2.96 8.19
N GLY A 9 -6.95 -3.06 9.17
CA GLY A 9 -6.57 -2.95 10.58
C GLY A 9 -7.75 -2.61 11.50
N ASP A 10 -8.09 -3.51 12.41
CA ASP A 10 -9.11 -3.31 13.44
C ASP A 10 -8.81 -2.09 14.33
N GLU A 11 -7.55 -1.77 14.57
CA GLU A 11 -7.13 -0.61 15.37
C GLU A 11 -7.45 0.73 14.70
N ILE A 12 -7.52 0.75 13.36
CA ILE A 12 -7.94 1.92 12.59
C ILE A 12 -9.46 2.10 12.72
N LEU A 13 -10.24 1.02 12.55
CA LEU A 13 -11.69 1.04 12.72
C LEU A 13 -12.12 1.38 14.15
N ALA A 14 -11.37 0.90 15.15
CA ALA A 14 -11.58 1.22 16.55
C ALA A 14 -11.16 2.65 16.93
N GLY A 15 -10.54 3.41 16.00
CA GLY A 15 -10.06 4.77 16.25
C GLY A 15 -8.88 4.85 17.23
N LYS A 16 -8.18 3.73 17.47
CA LYS A 16 -6.98 3.69 18.31
C LYS A 16 -5.77 4.29 17.60
N THR A 17 -5.73 4.13 16.29
CA THR A 17 -4.66 4.62 15.43
C THR A 17 -5.26 5.45 14.30
N VAL A 18 -4.64 6.58 14.00
CA VAL A 18 -5.01 7.42 12.85
C VAL A 18 -4.44 6.79 11.58
N ASP A 19 -5.26 6.63 10.55
CA ASP A 19 -4.82 6.20 9.22
C ASP A 19 -3.97 7.28 8.51
N SER A 20 -2.70 7.35 8.92
CA SER A 20 -1.71 8.21 8.29
C SER A 20 -1.16 7.63 6.98
N ASN A 21 -1.33 6.32 6.76
CA ASN A 21 -0.79 5.61 5.60
C ASN A 21 -1.56 5.98 4.33
N SER A 22 -2.90 5.90 4.35
CA SER A 22 -3.72 6.26 3.19
C SER A 22 -3.57 7.74 2.82
N THR A 23 -3.43 8.61 3.85
CA THR A 23 -3.17 10.05 3.67
C THR A 23 -1.84 10.28 2.97
N TRP A 24 -0.78 9.62 3.44
CA TRP A 24 0.56 9.76 2.85
C TRP A 24 0.61 9.20 1.42
N LEU A 25 0.05 8.00 1.20
CA LEU A 25 -0.04 7.38 -0.13
C LEU A 25 -0.80 8.26 -1.12
N SER A 26 -1.95 8.81 -0.72
CA SER A 26 -2.74 9.69 -1.59
C SER A 26 -1.99 10.95 -1.99
N LYS A 27 -1.18 11.51 -1.07
CA LYS A 27 -0.33 12.66 -1.36
C LYS A 27 0.76 12.31 -2.38
N GLU A 28 1.47 11.20 -2.17
CA GLU A 28 2.55 10.79 -3.07
C GLU A 28 2.03 10.42 -4.46
N LEU A 29 0.97 9.61 -4.55
CA LEU A 29 0.28 9.29 -5.80
C LEU A 29 -0.23 10.55 -6.51
N GLY A 30 -0.82 11.48 -5.77
CA GLY A 30 -1.30 12.76 -6.31
C GLY A 30 -0.18 13.61 -6.90
N SER A 31 1.02 13.60 -6.30
CA SER A 31 2.21 14.27 -6.85
C SER A 31 2.70 13.65 -8.17
N MET A 32 2.34 12.39 -8.41
CA MET A 32 2.60 11.68 -9.66
C MET A 32 1.45 11.81 -10.66
N GLY A 33 0.35 12.50 -10.31
CA GLY A 33 -0.84 12.61 -11.16
C GLY A 33 -1.80 11.42 -11.08
N ILE A 34 -1.57 10.47 -10.17
CA ILE A 34 -2.47 9.36 -9.89
C ILE A 34 -3.44 9.80 -8.79
N GLY A 35 -4.71 9.95 -9.15
CA GLY A 35 -5.75 10.34 -8.19
C GLY A 35 -6.27 9.15 -7.39
N THR A 36 -6.26 9.25 -6.06
CA THR A 36 -7.04 8.35 -5.20
C THR A 36 -8.54 8.65 -5.40
N SER A 37 -9.28 7.71 -5.98
CA SER A 37 -10.72 7.88 -6.23
C SER A 37 -11.58 7.47 -5.04
N MET A 38 -11.16 6.44 -4.30
CA MET A 38 -11.83 5.96 -3.10
C MET A 38 -10.79 5.44 -2.11
N ALA A 39 -11.10 5.52 -0.83
CA ALA A 39 -10.35 4.89 0.23
C ALA A 39 -11.32 4.10 1.12
N PHE A 40 -10.94 2.89 1.48
CA PHE A 40 -11.69 2.02 2.38
C PHE A 40 -10.85 1.72 3.61
N THR A 41 -11.50 1.54 4.76
CA THR A 41 -10.90 0.92 5.95
C THR A 41 -11.71 -0.32 6.26
N VAL A 42 -11.05 -1.47 6.41
CA VAL A 42 -11.69 -2.77 6.60
C VAL A 42 -11.05 -3.51 7.78
N PRO A 43 -11.80 -4.40 8.46
CA PRO A 43 -11.26 -5.22 9.54
C PRO A 43 -10.31 -6.30 9.00
N ASP A 44 -9.57 -6.93 9.90
CA ASP A 44 -8.68 -8.07 9.63
C ASP A 44 -9.48 -9.37 9.39
N GLU A 45 -10.40 -9.34 8.43
CA GLU A 45 -11.26 -10.47 8.07
C GLU A 45 -11.08 -10.84 6.59
N ILE A 46 -10.64 -12.07 6.32
CA ILE A 46 -10.33 -12.57 4.96
C ILE A 46 -11.44 -12.27 3.95
N GLU A 47 -12.70 -12.59 4.27
CA GLU A 47 -13.82 -12.42 3.35
C GLU A 47 -14.08 -10.94 3.01
N ILE A 48 -13.94 -10.06 4.00
CA ILE A 48 -14.19 -8.63 3.83
C ILE A 48 -13.06 -8.00 3.03
N ILE A 49 -11.81 -8.34 3.35
CA ILE A 49 -10.63 -7.89 2.59
C ILE A 49 -10.76 -8.35 1.15
N ALA A 50 -10.99 -9.66 0.91
CA ALA A 50 -11.06 -10.23 -0.43
C ALA A 50 -12.16 -9.60 -1.28
N THR A 51 -13.38 -9.50 -0.75
CA THR A 51 -14.51 -8.85 -1.44
C THR A 51 -14.22 -7.38 -1.75
N THR A 52 -13.51 -6.67 -0.88
CA THR A 52 -13.16 -5.27 -1.08
C THR A 52 -12.11 -5.13 -2.18
N ILE A 53 -11.11 -6.04 -2.23
CA ILE A 53 -10.12 -6.11 -3.29
C ILE A 53 -10.79 -6.35 -4.65
N GLU A 54 -11.64 -7.38 -4.75
CA GLU A 54 -12.36 -7.73 -5.99
C GLU A 54 -13.18 -6.55 -6.53
N LYS A 55 -13.98 -5.92 -5.66
CA LYS A 55 -14.77 -4.74 -6.04
C LYS A 55 -13.90 -3.57 -6.48
N SER A 56 -12.78 -3.35 -5.80
CA SER A 56 -11.85 -2.26 -6.14
C SER A 56 -11.18 -2.50 -7.50
N LEU A 57 -10.73 -3.72 -7.77
CA LEU A 57 -10.13 -4.10 -9.05
C LEU A 57 -11.11 -3.97 -10.22
N SER A 58 -12.42 -4.07 -9.99
CA SER A 58 -13.42 -3.86 -11.05
C SER A 58 -13.49 -2.40 -11.54
N SER A 59 -13.01 -1.42 -10.75
CA SER A 59 -13.29 0.01 -10.96
C SER A 59 -12.06 0.94 -10.94
N ALA A 60 -10.86 0.40 -10.71
CA ALA A 60 -9.60 1.15 -10.68
C ALA A 60 -8.48 0.47 -11.47
N ASP A 61 -7.49 1.27 -11.88
CA ASP A 61 -6.27 0.80 -12.55
C ASP A 61 -5.25 0.31 -11.50
N PHE A 62 -5.27 0.93 -10.32
CA PHE A 62 -4.44 0.58 -9.17
C PHE A 62 -5.30 0.30 -7.94
N VAL A 63 -4.99 -0.76 -7.22
CA VAL A 63 -5.52 -1.03 -5.88
C VAL A 63 -4.33 -1.21 -4.94
N ILE A 64 -4.25 -0.39 -3.90
CA ILE A 64 -3.18 -0.45 -2.91
C ILE A 64 -3.77 -0.82 -1.55
N THR A 65 -3.33 -1.93 -0.96
CA THR A 65 -3.62 -2.25 0.44
C THR A 65 -2.46 -1.82 1.34
N THR A 66 -2.77 -1.48 2.60
CA THR A 66 -1.79 -1.26 3.66
C THR A 66 -2.26 -1.96 4.93
N GLY A 67 -1.39 -2.76 5.55
CA GLY A 67 -1.70 -3.50 6.78
C GLY A 67 -1.89 -5.01 6.58
N GLY A 68 -1.82 -5.77 7.69
CA GLY A 68 -2.06 -7.23 7.72
C GLY A 68 -1.02 -8.11 6.99
N LEU A 69 0.20 -7.60 6.76
CA LEU A 69 1.31 -8.34 6.12
C LEU A 69 2.39 -8.81 7.10
N GLY A 70 2.21 -8.60 8.40
CA GLY A 70 3.15 -9.03 9.43
C GLY A 70 3.14 -10.55 9.66
N PRO A 71 3.80 -11.03 10.73
CA PRO A 71 3.95 -12.46 11.02
C PRO A 71 2.90 -13.01 12.02
N THR A 72 1.90 -12.22 12.41
CA THR A 72 0.90 -12.62 13.41
C THR A 72 -0.26 -13.40 12.78
N ASP A 73 -1.06 -14.07 13.61
CA ASP A 73 -2.25 -14.80 13.13
C ASP A 73 -3.36 -13.86 12.63
N ASP A 74 -3.37 -12.62 13.11
CA ASP A 74 -4.28 -11.57 12.68
C ASP A 74 -3.84 -10.93 11.35
N ASP A 75 -2.61 -11.19 10.88
CA ASP A 75 -2.11 -10.73 9.58
C ASP A 75 -2.64 -11.60 8.43
N MET A 76 -3.90 -11.35 8.05
CA MET A 76 -4.66 -12.14 7.08
C MET A 76 -4.60 -11.61 5.63
N THR A 77 -3.86 -10.52 5.36
CA THR A 77 -3.91 -9.84 4.06
C THR A 77 -3.42 -10.74 2.92
N ARG A 78 -2.39 -11.57 3.12
CA ARG A 78 -1.85 -12.46 2.07
C ARG A 78 -2.89 -13.51 1.64
N GLU A 79 -3.51 -14.14 2.62
CA GLU A 79 -4.56 -15.14 2.45
C GLU A 79 -5.77 -14.53 1.75
N ALA A 80 -6.14 -13.30 2.12
CA ALA A 80 -7.22 -12.56 1.46
C ALA A 80 -6.89 -12.17 0.02
N ILE A 81 -5.64 -11.79 -0.27
CA ILE A 81 -5.20 -11.49 -1.65
C ILE A 81 -5.27 -12.75 -2.52
N ALA A 82 -4.73 -13.87 -2.01
CA ALA A 82 -4.76 -15.14 -2.70
C ALA A 82 -6.21 -15.54 -3.05
N LYS A 83 -7.12 -15.39 -2.08
CA LYS A 83 -8.56 -15.62 -2.29
C LYS A 83 -9.16 -14.67 -3.34
N ALA A 84 -8.92 -13.36 -3.22
CA ALA A 84 -9.51 -12.34 -4.11
C ALA A 84 -9.06 -12.50 -5.57
N LEU A 85 -7.86 -13.00 -5.79
CA LEU A 85 -7.26 -13.17 -7.11
C LEU A 85 -7.42 -14.58 -7.67
N ASP A 86 -7.98 -15.50 -6.88
CA ASP A 86 -8.12 -16.93 -7.18
C ASP A 86 -6.78 -17.59 -7.51
N VAL A 87 -5.80 -17.42 -6.62
CA VAL A 87 -4.44 -17.97 -6.72
C VAL A 87 -4.01 -18.65 -5.43
N GLU A 88 -3.04 -19.56 -5.50
CA GLU A 88 -2.48 -20.20 -4.31
C GLU A 88 -1.42 -19.32 -3.62
N LEU A 89 -1.14 -19.59 -2.35
CA LEU A 89 0.05 -19.06 -1.66
C LEU A 89 1.23 -19.99 -1.89
N GLN A 90 2.33 -19.46 -2.41
CA GLN A 90 3.58 -20.17 -2.59
C GLN A 90 4.65 -19.68 -1.62
N PHE A 91 5.55 -20.57 -1.21
CA PHE A 91 6.67 -20.20 -0.37
C PHE A 91 7.82 -19.66 -1.23
N ASP A 92 8.26 -18.44 -0.96
CA ASP A 92 9.41 -17.83 -1.62
C ASP A 92 10.70 -18.11 -0.84
N ASP A 93 11.44 -19.13 -1.27
CA ASP A 93 12.73 -19.50 -0.68
C ASP A 93 13.78 -18.38 -0.78
N HIS A 94 13.72 -17.54 -1.82
CA HIS A 94 14.65 -16.44 -2.00
C HIS A 94 14.38 -15.33 -1.01
N TYR A 95 13.11 -14.95 -0.83
CA TYR A 95 12.74 -13.95 0.16
C TYR A 95 12.95 -14.47 1.58
N PHE A 96 12.67 -15.76 1.85
CA PHE A 96 12.98 -16.36 3.14
C PHE A 96 14.49 -16.35 3.45
N ALA A 97 15.36 -16.48 2.44
CA ALA A 97 16.80 -16.30 2.63
C ALA A 97 17.13 -14.88 3.12
N LYS A 98 16.52 -13.85 2.50
CA LYS A 98 16.70 -12.46 2.92
C LYS A 98 16.20 -12.20 4.34
N ILE A 99 15.05 -12.77 4.70
CA ILE A 99 14.53 -12.71 6.07
C ILE A 99 15.59 -13.24 7.05
N LYS A 100 16.17 -14.42 6.78
CA LYS A 100 17.24 -14.97 7.64
C LYS A 100 18.44 -14.04 7.74
N ASP A 101 18.86 -13.43 6.63
CA ASP A 101 19.98 -12.48 6.61
C ASP A 101 19.69 -11.25 7.47
N ILE A 102 18.46 -10.69 7.41
CA ILE A 102 18.03 -9.56 8.25
C ILE A 102 18.16 -9.89 9.74
N PHE A 103 17.72 -11.08 10.17
CA PHE A 103 17.85 -11.49 11.58
C PHE A 103 19.30 -11.76 11.98
N ALA A 104 20.10 -12.34 11.08
CA ALA A 104 21.52 -12.59 11.30
C ALA A 104 22.32 -11.30 11.46
N GLU A 105 22.09 -10.30 10.60
CA GLU A 105 22.71 -8.98 10.67
C GLU A 105 22.34 -8.22 11.95
N ARG A 106 21.10 -8.37 12.42
CA ARG A 106 20.62 -7.79 13.68
C ARG A 106 21.13 -8.53 14.92
N GLY A 107 21.76 -9.70 14.75
CA GLY A 107 22.29 -10.52 15.85
C GLY A 107 21.22 -11.08 16.78
N ILE A 108 19.99 -11.27 16.28
CA ILE A 108 18.85 -11.77 17.06
C ILE A 108 18.33 -13.10 16.49
N PRO A 109 17.86 -14.03 17.34
CA PRO A 109 17.23 -15.26 16.87
C PRO A 109 15.97 -14.94 16.05
N MET A 110 15.81 -15.62 14.91
CA MET A 110 14.61 -15.51 14.07
C MET A 110 13.45 -16.30 14.68
N PRO A 111 12.32 -15.65 15.03
CA PRO A 111 11.10 -16.35 15.43
C PRO A 111 10.56 -17.25 14.31
N GLU A 112 9.93 -18.37 14.67
CA GLU A 112 9.39 -19.32 13.67
C GLU A 112 8.24 -18.72 12.86
N ASN A 113 7.37 -17.92 13.49
CA ASN A 113 6.20 -17.32 12.85
C ASN A 113 6.55 -16.34 11.72
N VAL A 114 7.74 -15.72 11.76
CA VAL A 114 8.26 -14.85 10.70
C VAL A 114 8.40 -15.59 9.37
N ARG A 115 8.54 -16.92 9.38
CA ARG A 115 8.51 -17.74 8.16
C ARG A 115 7.25 -17.49 7.31
N ARG A 116 6.13 -17.12 7.93
CA ARG A 116 4.88 -16.80 7.23
C ARG A 116 5.01 -15.62 6.27
N GLU A 117 5.91 -14.68 6.54
CA GLU A 117 6.14 -13.50 5.68
C GLU A 117 6.79 -13.84 4.34
N ALA A 118 7.28 -15.07 4.16
CA ALA A 118 7.76 -15.59 2.88
C ALA A 118 6.68 -16.32 2.05
N TYR A 119 5.45 -16.46 2.55
CA TYR A 119 4.35 -16.94 1.72
C TYR A 119 3.77 -15.79 0.92
N VAL A 120 3.71 -15.94 -0.39
CA VAL A 120 3.26 -14.90 -1.32
C VAL A 120 2.24 -15.48 -2.29
N PRO A 121 1.23 -14.70 -2.73
CA PRO A 121 0.32 -15.16 -3.78
C PRO A 121 1.08 -15.53 -5.05
N GLU A 122 0.65 -16.59 -5.73
CA GLU A 122 1.26 -17.01 -7.00
C GLU A 122 1.22 -15.86 -8.02
N GLY A 123 2.33 -15.66 -8.74
CA GLY A 123 2.50 -14.56 -9.69
C GLY A 123 2.79 -13.20 -9.05
N ALA A 124 2.84 -13.11 -7.71
CA ALA A 124 3.26 -11.89 -7.04
C ALA A 124 4.77 -11.65 -7.18
N ARG A 125 5.12 -10.44 -7.60
CA ARG A 125 6.47 -9.91 -7.44
C ARG A 125 6.63 -9.38 -6.03
N VAL A 126 7.65 -9.88 -5.34
CA VAL A 126 8.04 -9.38 -4.03
C VAL A 126 8.75 -8.03 -4.16
N LEU A 127 8.31 -7.06 -3.36
CA LEU A 127 8.95 -5.75 -3.18
C LEU A 127 9.72 -5.78 -1.86
N GLU A 128 11.02 -5.61 -1.93
CA GLU A 128 11.91 -5.76 -0.78
C GLU A 128 11.72 -4.68 0.27
N ASN A 129 11.72 -5.06 1.53
CA ASN A 129 11.62 -4.12 2.64
C ASN A 129 13.02 -3.81 3.19
N GLY A 130 13.53 -2.59 2.97
CA GLY A 130 14.84 -2.17 3.46
C GLY A 130 14.87 -1.80 4.93
N VAL A 131 13.71 -1.72 5.59
CA VAL A 131 13.56 -1.22 6.97
C VAL A 131 13.06 -2.31 7.92
N GLY A 132 12.14 -3.14 7.46
CA GLY A 132 11.45 -4.19 8.21
C GLY A 132 11.70 -5.59 7.67
N VAL A 133 10.69 -6.46 7.81
CA VAL A 133 10.75 -7.86 7.39
C VAL A 133 9.62 -8.17 6.41
N ALA A 134 8.40 -7.72 6.71
CA ALA A 134 7.23 -7.89 5.86
C ALA A 134 7.47 -7.34 4.44
N PRO A 135 7.34 -8.16 3.38
CA PRO A 135 7.51 -7.68 2.02
C PRO A 135 6.35 -6.78 1.60
N GLY A 136 6.59 -5.93 0.61
CA GLY A 136 5.51 -5.49 -0.26
C GLY A 136 5.22 -6.55 -1.32
N LEU A 137 3.99 -6.58 -1.84
CA LEU A 137 3.58 -7.50 -2.90
C LEU A 137 3.04 -6.70 -4.08
N LEU A 138 3.41 -7.08 -5.29
CA LEU A 138 2.91 -6.49 -6.52
C LEU A 138 2.38 -7.60 -7.43
N LEU A 139 1.13 -7.48 -7.85
CA LEU A 139 0.51 -8.32 -8.85
C LEU A 139 0.00 -7.46 -10.01
N GLU A 140 0.12 -7.97 -11.22
CA GLU A 140 -0.43 -7.35 -12.42
C GLU A 140 -1.33 -8.35 -13.14
N ARG A 141 -2.56 -7.94 -13.46
CA ARG A 141 -3.51 -8.74 -14.25
C ARG A 141 -4.28 -7.83 -15.19
N GLU A 142 -4.21 -8.13 -16.49
CA GLU A 142 -4.96 -7.42 -17.53
C GLU A 142 -4.73 -5.89 -17.53
N GLY A 143 -3.49 -5.46 -17.25
CA GLY A 143 -3.11 -4.05 -17.18
C GLY A 143 -3.57 -3.32 -15.91
N LYS A 144 -4.13 -4.04 -14.93
CA LYS A 144 -4.44 -3.54 -13.59
C LYS A 144 -3.39 -4.00 -12.61
N TYR A 145 -3.06 -3.14 -11.67
CA TYR A 145 -2.03 -3.40 -10.66
C TYR A 145 -2.65 -3.49 -9.27
N PHE A 146 -2.34 -4.57 -8.58
CA PHE A 146 -2.64 -4.75 -7.18
C PHE A 146 -1.35 -4.69 -6.38
N ILE A 147 -1.30 -3.83 -5.36
CA ILE A 147 -0.13 -3.63 -4.52
C ILE A 147 -0.52 -3.81 -3.06
N ALA A 148 0.22 -4.62 -2.31
CA ALA A 148 0.09 -4.72 -0.87
C ALA A 148 1.34 -4.16 -0.19
N LEU A 149 1.16 -3.27 0.77
CA LEU A 149 2.23 -2.64 1.52
C LEU A 149 2.10 -2.94 3.02
N PRO A 150 3.21 -3.00 3.78
CA PRO A 150 3.18 -3.18 5.23
C PRO A 150 2.37 -2.09 5.94
N GLY A 151 1.79 -2.41 7.10
CA GLY A 151 1.07 -1.42 7.91
C GLY A 151 2.00 -0.43 8.64
N VAL A 152 3.25 -0.82 8.87
CA VAL A 152 4.25 0.00 9.57
C VAL A 152 4.68 1.17 8.67
N PRO A 153 4.46 2.44 9.05
CA PRO A 153 4.63 3.57 8.13
C PRO A 153 6.05 3.71 7.57
N PRO A 154 7.15 3.56 8.34
CA PRO A 154 8.50 3.57 7.78
C PRO A 154 8.74 2.51 6.69
N GLU A 155 8.23 1.29 6.88
CA GLU A 155 8.40 0.18 5.94
C GLU A 155 7.63 0.42 4.64
N MET A 156 6.36 0.84 4.77
CA MET A 156 5.52 1.21 3.62
C MET A 156 6.16 2.34 2.79
N LYS A 157 6.70 3.37 3.46
CA LYS A 157 7.34 4.50 2.79
C LYS A 157 8.63 4.09 2.08
N ASP A 158 9.42 3.20 2.66
CA ASP A 158 10.65 2.68 2.06
C ASP A 158 10.36 1.92 0.76
N ILE A 159 9.43 0.95 0.82
CA ILE A 159 9.00 0.18 -0.35
C ILE A 159 8.43 1.11 -1.43
N PHE A 160 7.59 2.06 -1.02
CA PHE A 160 7.00 3.02 -1.95
C PHE A 160 8.08 3.85 -2.65
N ALA A 161 9.00 4.47 -1.89
CA ALA A 161 9.99 5.39 -2.43
C ALA A 161 11.00 4.68 -3.34
N ASN A 162 11.47 3.50 -2.95
CA ASN A 162 12.58 2.81 -3.60
C ASN A 162 12.14 1.92 -4.78
N GLN A 163 10.91 1.40 -4.76
CA GLN A 163 10.47 0.42 -5.75
C GLN A 163 9.18 0.82 -6.45
N LEU A 164 8.14 1.21 -5.71
CA LEU A 164 6.85 1.50 -6.33
C LEU A 164 6.86 2.82 -7.12
N ARG A 165 7.44 3.89 -6.56
CA ARG A 165 7.50 5.20 -7.21
C ARG A 165 8.30 5.15 -8.51
N PRO A 166 9.51 4.56 -8.60
CA PRO A 166 10.21 4.43 -9.87
C PRO A 166 9.41 3.62 -10.90
N MET A 167 8.79 2.52 -10.49
CA MET A 167 7.96 1.68 -11.37
C MET A 167 6.79 2.48 -11.94
N LEU A 168 5.99 3.13 -11.08
CA LEU A 168 4.86 3.94 -11.51
C LEU A 168 5.33 5.11 -12.40
N SER A 169 6.47 5.74 -12.11
CA SER A 169 6.98 6.85 -12.94
C SER A 169 7.40 6.41 -14.35
N SER A 170 7.62 5.12 -14.57
CA SER A 170 7.99 4.56 -15.88
C SER A 170 6.79 4.12 -16.73
N MET A 171 5.56 4.15 -16.19
CA MET A 171 4.37 3.74 -16.93
C MET A 171 3.84 4.87 -17.82
N ASP A 172 3.39 4.49 -19.02
CA ASP A 172 2.74 5.41 -19.95
C ASP A 172 1.39 5.91 -19.40
N GLY A 173 1.07 7.18 -19.66
CA GLY A 173 -0.21 7.78 -19.25
C GLY A 173 -0.25 8.36 -17.83
N ILE A 174 0.89 8.36 -17.12
CA ILE A 174 1.07 9.10 -15.86
C ILE A 174 1.59 10.50 -16.16
N GLU A 175 0.69 11.49 -16.07
CA GLU A 175 1.03 12.91 -16.23
C GLU A 175 1.39 13.51 -14.87
N ILE A 176 2.64 13.93 -14.71
CA ILE A 176 3.10 14.59 -13.48
C ILE A 176 2.26 15.86 -13.25
N ARG A 177 1.54 15.91 -12.12
CA ARG A 177 0.76 17.09 -11.71
C ARG A 177 1.55 17.92 -10.71
N ARG A 178 1.72 19.21 -11.02
CA ARG A 178 2.25 20.19 -10.06
C ARG A 178 1.12 20.64 -9.13
N VAL A 179 1.26 20.36 -7.84
CA VAL A 179 0.35 20.83 -6.78
C VAL A 179 1.05 21.92 -5.99
N GLU A 180 0.46 23.11 -5.95
CA GLU A 180 0.94 24.23 -5.13
C GLU A 180 -0.08 24.58 -4.07
N THR A 181 0.37 24.65 -2.81
CA THR A 181 -0.48 25.01 -1.66
C THR A 181 -0.11 26.41 -1.21
N PHE A 182 -1.06 27.34 -1.28
CA PHE A 182 -0.89 28.71 -0.78
C PHE A 182 -1.54 28.83 0.61
N TYR A 183 -0.74 29.21 1.60
CA TYR A 183 -1.23 29.48 2.95
C TYR A 183 -1.58 30.96 3.07
N THR A 184 -2.81 31.27 3.52
CA THR A 184 -3.25 32.64 3.79
C THR A 184 -3.65 32.77 5.25
N ALA A 185 -3.30 33.89 5.90
CA ALA A 185 -3.68 34.21 7.28
C ALA A 185 -4.63 35.41 7.32
N GLY A 186 -5.54 35.45 8.30
CA GLY A 186 -6.46 36.58 8.50
C GLY A 186 -7.60 36.70 7.47
N ILE A 187 -7.70 35.79 6.50
CA ILE A 187 -8.74 35.76 5.47
C ILE A 187 -9.60 34.50 5.63
N PRO A 188 -10.89 34.64 6.00
CA PRO A 188 -11.85 33.52 6.05
C PRO A 188 -12.00 32.84 4.68
N GLU A 189 -12.31 31.54 4.66
CA GLU A 189 -12.43 30.76 3.42
C GLU A 189 -13.47 31.36 2.45
N SER A 190 -14.59 31.87 2.97
CA SER A 190 -15.63 32.54 2.19
C SER A 190 -15.14 33.77 1.41
N ALA A 191 -14.11 34.45 1.90
CA ALA A 191 -13.50 35.61 1.25
C ALA A 191 -12.38 35.23 0.26
N ARG A 192 -11.96 33.96 0.19
CA ARG A 192 -10.90 33.50 -0.73
C ARG A 192 -11.42 33.27 -2.15
N CYS A 193 -12.70 32.97 -2.33
CA CYS A 193 -13.30 32.77 -3.67
C CYS A 193 -13.17 33.97 -4.61
N SER A 194 -13.07 35.20 -4.08
CA SER A 194 -12.86 36.42 -4.86
C SER A 194 -11.38 36.70 -5.18
N ILE A 195 -10.45 35.98 -4.56
CA ILE A 195 -9.02 36.08 -4.83
C ILE A 195 -8.70 35.14 -5.99
N SER A 196 -8.78 35.69 -7.21
CA SER A 196 -8.26 34.99 -8.38
C SER A 196 -6.74 34.89 -8.25
N PHE A 197 -6.23 33.72 -7.87
CA PHE A 197 -4.84 33.38 -8.10
C PHE A 197 -4.63 33.32 -9.61
N LEU A 198 -4.13 34.43 -10.17
CA LEU A 198 -3.74 34.55 -11.57
C LEU A 198 -2.82 33.38 -11.91
N ARG A 199 -3.26 32.57 -12.87
CA ARG A 199 -2.47 31.48 -13.47
C ARG A 199 -1.18 32.07 -14.08
N PRO A 200 -0.01 31.45 -13.89
CA PRO A 200 1.14 31.70 -14.75
C PRO A 200 0.88 31.25 -16.19
#